data_AF-A0A1B8EHP9-F1
#
_entry.id   AF-A0A1B8EHP9-F1
#
_cell.length_a   1.000
_cell.length_b   1.000
_cell.length_c   1.000
_cell.angle_alpha   90.00
_cell.angle_beta   90.00
_cell.angle_gamma   90.00
#
_symmetry.space_group_name_H-M   'P 1'
#
loop_
_entity.id
_entity.type
_entity.pdbx_description
1 polymer ?
#
loop_
_entity_poly.entity_id
_entity_poly.type
_entity_poly.pdbx_seq_one_letter_code
_entity_poly.pdbx_strand_id
1 'polypeptide(L)'
;MALEYTYRWQQETSGSVFWVRGDTEASFLQNYSDIAKEAGISLDLKGEDLLLAVQKWIEELPNWLLILDNADDLRIFKKVYGHQNTGPSPNPELLRFVPRKNGTVLWTSRDNSILGRLVDYSRGVEVRGMSDQKALRLFQSRSGKPRSEQPCDEESELLNLLENLPLAVSQSAAYIRSTRSTVKLYIVMLKESEID
;
A
#
# COMPACT_ATOMS: atom_id res chain seq x y z
N MET A 1 3.00 2.95 6.61
CA MET A 1 4.01 3.98 6.28
C MET A 1 3.46 5.03 5.32
N ALA A 2 2.73 4.66 4.25
CA ALA A 2 2.12 5.64 3.35
C ALA A 2 1.25 6.68 4.07
N LEU A 3 0.35 6.25 4.98
CA LEU A 3 -0.48 7.17 5.75
C LEU A 3 0.33 8.18 6.60
N GLU A 4 1.39 7.73 7.27
CA GLU A 4 2.28 8.59 8.05
C GLU A 4 3.04 9.58 7.14
N TYR A 5 3.52 9.10 5.98
CA TYR A 5 4.15 9.96 4.98
C TYR A 5 3.17 11.02 4.49
N THR A 6 1.94 10.64 4.15
CA THR A 6 0.87 11.56 3.75
C THR A 6 0.62 12.61 4.83
N TYR A 7 0.49 12.19 6.09
CA TYR A 7 0.27 13.13 7.20
C TYR A 7 1.41 14.14 7.33
N ARG A 8 2.67 13.70 7.26
CA ARG A 8 3.85 14.61 7.29
C ARG A 8 3.90 15.52 6.08
N TRP A 9 3.65 14.97 4.89
CA TRP A 9 3.61 15.74 3.66
C TRP A 9 2.57 16.86 3.74
N GLN A 10 1.38 16.60 4.28
CA GLN A 10 0.33 17.60 4.47
C GLN A 10 0.68 18.67 5.54
N GLN A 11 1.58 18.37 6.47
CA GLN A 11 2.06 19.35 7.45
C GLN A 11 3.08 20.33 6.82
N GLU A 12 3.89 19.84 5.89
CA GLU A 12 4.96 20.61 5.24
C GLU A 12 4.53 21.26 3.93
N THR A 13 3.54 20.68 3.25
CA THR A 13 3.07 21.09 1.92
C THR A 13 1.55 21.27 1.94
N SER A 14 1.09 22.45 1.51
CA SER A 14 -0.32 22.66 1.19
C SER A 14 -0.60 22.10 -0.20
N GLY A 15 -1.41 21.05 -0.29
CA GLY A 15 -1.74 20.40 -1.56
C GLY A 15 -2.78 19.28 -1.43
N SER A 16 -3.16 18.73 -2.58
CA SER A 16 -4.19 17.68 -2.65
C SER A 16 -3.58 16.28 -2.56
N VAL A 17 -4.27 15.38 -1.87
CA VAL A 17 -3.85 13.99 -1.71
C VAL A 17 -4.87 13.08 -2.38
N PHE A 18 -4.40 12.19 -3.25
CA PHE A 18 -5.22 11.21 -3.96
C PHE A 18 -4.77 9.81 -3.56
N TRP A 19 -5.69 8.98 -3.08
CA TRP A 19 -5.41 7.59 -2.72
C TRP A 19 -6.09 6.66 -3.73
N VAL A 20 -5.29 5.95 -4.51
CA VAL A 20 -5.76 5.07 -5.59
C VAL A 20 -5.23 3.67 -5.35
N ARG A 21 -6.11 2.68 -5.43
CA ARG A 21 -5.72 1.27 -5.35
C ARG A 21 -5.12 0.79 -6.67
N GLY A 22 -3.89 0.30 -6.62
CA GLY A 22 -3.13 -0.24 -7.74
C GLY A 22 -3.12 -1.78 -7.80
N ASP A 23 -3.98 -2.47 -7.06
CA ASP A 23 -4.05 -3.92 -7.03
C ASP A 23 -4.76 -4.53 -8.24
N THR A 24 -5.73 -3.80 -8.82
CA THR A 24 -6.43 -4.22 -10.05
C THR A 24 -6.70 -3.04 -10.98
N GLU A 25 -6.92 -3.32 -12.27
CA GLU A 25 -7.38 -2.28 -13.20
C GLU A 25 -8.78 -1.75 -12.84
N ALA A 26 -9.68 -2.63 -12.38
CA ALA A 26 -11.03 -2.24 -11.98
C ALA A 26 -11.02 -1.25 -10.80
N SER A 27 -10.18 -1.49 -9.79
CA SER A 27 -10.05 -0.59 -8.64
C SER A 27 -9.44 0.75 -9.03
N PHE A 28 -8.44 0.76 -9.92
CA PHE A 28 -7.85 1.97 -10.45
C PHE A 28 -8.89 2.82 -11.20
N LEU A 29 -9.64 2.21 -12.12
CA LEU A 29 -10.72 2.85 -12.89
C LEU A 29 -11.81 3.42 -11.97
N GLN A 30 -12.20 2.65 -10.96
CA GLN A 30 -13.21 3.08 -9.99
C GLN A 30 -12.71 4.31 -9.21
N ASN A 31 -11.48 4.29 -8.69
CA ASN A 31 -10.94 5.42 -7.94
C ASN A 31 -10.75 6.66 -8.82
N TYR A 32 -10.32 6.53 -10.07
CA TYR A 32 -10.27 7.67 -11.00
C TYR A 32 -11.67 8.22 -11.31
N SER A 33 -12.68 7.35 -11.40
CA SER A 33 -14.07 7.80 -11.56
C SER A 33 -14.57 8.58 -10.34
N ASP A 34 -14.16 8.18 -9.14
CA ASP A 34 -14.52 8.91 -7.92
C ASP A 34 -13.76 10.24 -7.80
N ILE A 35 -12.49 10.29 -8.21
CA ILE A 35 -11.76 11.57 -8.34
C ILE A 35 -12.44 12.48 -9.37
N ALA A 36 -12.87 11.94 -10.52
CA ALA A 36 -13.57 12.71 -11.55
C ALA A 36 -14.85 13.37 -11.02
N LYS A 37 -15.63 12.65 -10.21
CA LYS A 37 -16.84 13.18 -9.56
C LYS A 37 -16.52 14.37 -8.67
N GLU A 38 -15.53 14.24 -7.79
CA GLU A 38 -15.16 15.31 -6.86
C GLU A 38 -14.49 16.50 -7.56
N ALA A 39 -13.79 16.25 -8.66
CA ALA A 39 -13.19 17.28 -9.51
C ALA A 39 -14.21 18.03 -10.38
N GLY A 40 -15.48 17.59 -10.43
CA GLY A 40 -16.49 18.13 -11.33
C GLY A 40 -16.22 17.83 -12.81
N ILE A 41 -15.43 16.79 -13.10
CA ILE A 41 -15.17 16.31 -14.47
C ILE A 41 -16.39 15.57 -14.98
N SER A 42 -16.74 15.77 -16.26
CA SER A 42 -17.92 15.14 -16.86
C SER A 42 -17.86 13.61 -16.75
N LEU A 43 -18.90 13.02 -16.16
CA LEU A 43 -19.08 11.57 -16.02
C LEU A 43 -19.57 10.90 -17.31
N ASP A 44 -19.84 11.69 -18.36
CA ASP A 44 -20.10 11.16 -19.69
C ASP A 44 -18.81 10.65 -20.36
N LEU A 45 -17.64 11.11 -19.88
CA LEU A 45 -16.35 10.56 -20.26
C LEU A 45 -16.22 9.12 -19.74
N LYS A 46 -15.64 8.24 -20.55
CA LYS A 46 -15.48 6.81 -20.23
C LYS A 46 -14.11 6.32 -20.64
N GLY A 47 -13.66 5.23 -20.00
CA GLY A 47 -12.40 4.58 -20.35
C GLY A 47 -11.22 5.55 -20.34
N GLU A 48 -10.42 5.54 -21.41
CA GLU A 48 -9.21 6.36 -21.53
C GLU A 48 -9.48 7.87 -21.44
N ASP A 49 -10.60 8.37 -21.97
CA ASP A 49 -10.89 9.81 -21.96
C ASP A 49 -11.10 10.34 -20.54
N LEU A 50 -11.79 9.57 -19.70
CA LEU A 50 -11.95 9.90 -18.28
C LEU A 50 -10.61 9.86 -17.56
N LEU A 51 -9.80 8.83 -17.81
CA LEU A 51 -8.48 8.70 -17.19
C LEU A 51 -7.53 9.86 -17.56
N LEU A 52 -7.52 10.27 -18.84
CA LEU A 52 -6.74 11.42 -19.30
C LEU A 52 -7.24 12.74 -18.72
N ALA A 53 -8.56 12.92 -18.60
CA ALA A 53 -9.13 14.12 -18.01
C ALA A 53 -8.73 14.26 -16.53
N VAL A 54 -8.85 13.17 -15.76
CA VAL A 54 -8.41 13.13 -14.36
C VAL A 54 -6.91 13.37 -14.24
N GLN A 55 -6.09 12.72 -15.07
CA GLN A 55 -4.65 12.92 -15.07
C GLN A 55 -4.29 14.40 -15.27
N LYS A 56 -4.84 15.03 -16.31
CA LYS A 56 -4.58 16.45 -16.62
C LYS A 56 -5.02 17.36 -15.48
N TRP A 57 -6.21 17.11 -14.94
CA TRP A 57 -6.75 17.89 -13.84
C TRP A 57 -5.85 17.81 -12.59
N ILE A 58 -5.35 16.62 -12.25
CA ILE A 58 -4.38 16.48 -11.15
C ILE A 58 -3.09 17.26 -11.44
N GLU A 59 -2.55 17.17 -12.66
CA GLU A 59 -1.32 17.88 -13.06
C GLU A 59 -1.45 19.42 -13.07
N GLU A 60 -2.67 19.95 -13.15
CA GLU A 60 -2.97 21.39 -13.07
C GLU A 60 -3.00 21.91 -11.63
N LEU A 61 -3.08 21.02 -10.63
CA LEU A 61 -3.02 21.41 -9.22
C LEU A 61 -1.61 21.87 -8.83
N PRO A 62 -1.48 22.88 -7.95
CA PRO A 62 -0.19 23.48 -7.63
C PRO A 62 0.76 22.52 -6.90
N ASN A 63 0.23 21.70 -5.99
CA ASN A 63 0.94 20.62 -5.31
C ASN A 63 -0.01 19.44 -5.14
N TRP A 64 0.45 18.25 -5.49
CA TRP A 64 -0.32 17.02 -5.28
C TRP A 64 0.56 15.83 -4.89
N LEU A 65 -0.05 14.91 -4.16
CA LEU A 65 0.50 13.60 -3.82
C LEU A 65 -0.50 12.52 -4.26
N LEU A 66 -0.08 11.66 -5.18
CA LEU A 66 -0.84 10.46 -5.57
C LEU A 66 -0.23 9.25 -4.88
N ILE A 67 -1.01 8.54 -4.09
CA ILE A 67 -0.65 7.24 -3.50
C ILE A 67 -1.25 6.16 -4.40
N LEU A 68 -0.38 5.31 -4.95
CA LEU A 68 -0.77 4.06 -5.62
C LEU A 68 -0.50 2.91 -4.66
N ASP A 69 -1.58 2.49 -3.99
CA ASP A 69 -1.54 1.54 -2.89
C ASP A 69 -1.75 0.11 -3.37
N ASN A 70 -0.99 -0.85 -2.82
CA ASN A 70 -1.01 -2.26 -3.23
C ASN A 70 -0.68 -2.50 -4.73
N ALA A 71 0.27 -1.76 -5.28
CA ALA A 71 0.76 -1.95 -6.64
C ALA A 71 1.67 -3.20 -6.76
N ASP A 72 1.13 -4.36 -6.43
CA ASP A 72 1.84 -5.64 -6.35
C ASP A 72 2.02 -6.30 -7.73
N ASP A 73 1.11 -6.04 -8.68
CA ASP A 73 1.19 -6.60 -10.03
C ASP A 73 1.57 -5.53 -11.06
N LEU A 74 2.87 -5.47 -11.38
CA LEU A 74 3.39 -4.54 -12.37
C LEU A 74 2.88 -4.79 -13.79
N ARG A 75 2.30 -5.97 -14.10
CA ARG A 75 1.71 -6.24 -15.43
C ARG A 75 0.54 -5.31 -15.73
N ILE A 76 -0.14 -4.83 -14.69
CA ILE A 76 -1.23 -3.84 -14.81
C ILE A 76 -0.66 -2.48 -15.23
N PHE A 77 0.59 -2.19 -14.87
CA PHE A 77 1.29 -0.93 -15.16
C PHE A 77 2.32 -1.02 -16.29
N LYS A 78 2.52 -2.20 -16.94
CA LYS A 78 3.51 -2.42 -18.00
C LYS A 78 3.04 -3.36 -19.10
N LYS A 79 3.54 -3.13 -20.32
CA LYS A 79 3.70 -4.19 -21.34
C LYS A 79 4.92 -5.07 -21.03
N VAL A 80 4.77 -6.39 -21.14
CA VAL A 80 5.90 -7.32 -21.19
C VAL A 80 6.69 -7.06 -22.47
N TYR A 81 7.91 -6.53 -22.38
CA TYR A 81 8.85 -6.59 -23.50
C TYR A 81 9.27 -8.05 -23.70
N GLY A 82 9.02 -8.62 -24.88
CA GLY A 82 9.56 -9.93 -25.29
C GLY A 82 8.56 -11.08 -25.38
N HIS A 83 7.29 -10.91 -25.03
CA HIS A 83 6.25 -11.90 -25.35
C HIS A 83 5.62 -11.55 -26.70
N GLN A 84 5.80 -12.43 -27.68
CA GLN A 84 4.97 -12.50 -28.88
C GLN A 84 3.54 -12.83 -28.43
N ASN A 85 2.75 -11.81 -28.08
CA ASN A 85 1.31 -11.99 -27.92
C ASN A 85 0.67 -11.91 -29.30
N THR A 86 0.26 -13.08 -29.78
CA THR A 86 -0.67 -13.26 -30.87
C THR A 86 -2.04 -12.69 -30.47
N GLY A 87 -2.23 -11.37 -30.60
CA GLY A 87 -3.51 -10.70 -30.43
C GLY A 87 -3.41 -9.26 -29.90
N PRO A 88 -4.40 -8.39 -30.17
CA PRO A 88 -4.47 -7.07 -29.58
C PRO A 88 -4.58 -7.19 -28.05
N SER A 89 -3.61 -6.61 -27.33
CA SER A 89 -3.73 -6.46 -25.87
C SER A 89 -4.86 -5.46 -25.60
N PRO A 90 -5.94 -5.81 -24.88
CA PRO A 90 -7.15 -4.97 -24.84
C PRO A 90 -7.02 -3.70 -23.98
N ASN A 91 -6.05 -3.63 -23.07
CA ASN A 91 -6.07 -2.62 -22.01
C ASN A 91 -4.94 -1.58 -22.17
N PRO A 92 -5.23 -0.29 -21.93
CA PRO A 92 -4.22 0.74 -21.93
C PRO A 92 -3.25 0.55 -20.77
N GLU A 93 -1.98 0.82 -21.05
CA GLU A 93 -0.92 0.82 -20.04
C GLU A 93 -1.25 1.87 -18.96
N LEU A 94 -1.78 1.46 -17.80
CA LEU A 94 -2.31 2.39 -16.78
C LEU A 94 -1.29 3.43 -16.33
N LEU A 95 0.00 3.09 -16.42
CA LEU A 95 1.12 3.99 -16.17
C LEU A 95 1.10 5.26 -17.04
N ARG A 96 0.43 5.24 -18.21
CA ARG A 96 0.26 6.43 -19.05
C ARG A 96 -0.65 7.48 -18.42
N PHE A 97 -1.60 7.05 -17.58
CA PHE A 97 -2.57 7.92 -16.92
C PHE A 97 -2.13 8.36 -15.53
N VAL A 98 -0.99 7.84 -15.04
CA VAL A 98 -0.38 8.33 -13.80
C VAL A 98 0.18 9.74 -14.05
N PRO A 99 -0.24 10.76 -13.27
CA PRO A 99 0.28 12.13 -13.34
C PRO A 99 1.80 12.19 -13.10
N ARG A 100 2.50 13.10 -13.78
CA ARG A 100 3.98 13.21 -13.75
C ARG A 100 4.50 14.62 -13.49
N LYS A 101 3.66 15.65 -13.60
CA LYS A 101 4.09 17.06 -13.48
C LYS A 101 3.67 17.67 -12.15
N ASN A 102 4.57 18.44 -11.54
CA ASN A 102 4.29 19.30 -10.38
C ASN A 102 3.71 18.56 -9.15
N GLY A 103 4.12 17.30 -8.93
CA GLY A 103 3.70 16.55 -7.75
C GLY A 103 4.50 15.28 -7.53
N THR A 104 4.04 14.46 -6.59
CA THR A 104 4.73 13.23 -6.16
C THR A 104 3.82 12.02 -6.31
N VAL A 105 4.36 10.91 -6.83
CA VAL A 105 3.69 9.61 -6.81
C VAL A 105 4.39 8.72 -5.79
N LEU A 106 3.65 8.26 -4.77
CA LEU A 106 4.09 7.28 -3.80
C LEU A 106 3.50 5.92 -4.16
N TRP A 107 4.36 4.96 -4.47
CA TRP A 107 3.97 3.58 -4.72
C TRP A 107 4.15 2.76 -3.44
N THR A 108 3.13 1.99 -3.06
CA THR A 108 3.27 0.91 -2.07
C THR A 108 3.14 -0.42 -2.79
N SER A 109 4.05 -1.34 -2.51
CA SER A 109 4.06 -2.66 -3.14
C SER A 109 4.79 -3.64 -2.24
N ARG A 110 4.34 -4.90 -2.25
CA ARG A 110 5.06 -6.06 -1.71
C ARG A 110 6.00 -6.66 -2.76
N ASP A 111 5.81 -6.35 -4.04
CA ASP A 111 6.68 -6.79 -5.11
C ASP A 111 7.88 -5.84 -5.24
N ASN A 112 9.03 -6.27 -4.73
CA ASN A 112 10.28 -5.54 -4.84
C ASN A 112 10.74 -5.34 -6.30
N SER A 113 10.18 -6.08 -7.26
CA SER A 113 10.46 -5.89 -8.69
C SER A 113 10.03 -4.52 -9.21
N ILE A 114 9.23 -3.75 -8.46
CA ILE A 114 8.89 -2.36 -8.77
C ILE A 114 10.13 -1.46 -8.89
N LEU A 115 11.17 -1.76 -8.10
CA LEU A 115 12.45 -1.06 -8.15
C LEU A 115 13.26 -1.48 -9.39
N GLY A 116 13.84 -0.49 -10.07
CA GLY A 116 14.54 -0.67 -11.35
C GLY A 116 13.60 -0.87 -12.55
N ARG A 117 12.33 -1.23 -12.33
CA ARG A 117 11.33 -1.38 -13.38
C ARG A 117 10.48 -0.13 -13.55
N LEU A 118 9.94 0.38 -12.45
CA LEU A 118 8.97 1.48 -12.44
C LEU A 118 9.53 2.72 -11.74
N VAL A 119 10.29 2.48 -10.68
CA VAL A 119 10.92 3.52 -9.87
C VAL A 119 12.41 3.19 -9.75
N ASP A 120 13.26 4.21 -9.74
CA ASP A 120 14.71 4.02 -9.55
C ASP A 120 15.03 3.36 -8.19
N TYR A 121 16.06 2.50 -8.15
CA TYR A 121 16.45 1.80 -6.92
C TYR A 121 16.76 2.75 -5.76
N SER A 122 17.35 3.93 -6.02
CA SER A 122 17.70 4.92 -4.99
C SER A 122 16.48 5.56 -4.32
N ARG A 123 15.29 5.41 -4.90
CA ARG A 123 14.03 5.95 -4.38
C ARG A 123 13.21 4.92 -3.62
N GLY A 124 13.65 3.66 -3.61
CA GLY A 124 13.01 2.59 -2.85
C GLY A 124 13.24 2.71 -1.35
N VAL A 125 12.20 2.49 -0.57
CA VAL A 125 12.29 2.40 0.89
C VAL A 125 11.73 1.04 1.32
N GLU A 126 12.64 0.15 1.72
CA GLU A 126 12.27 -1.15 2.26
C GLU A 126 11.67 -0.99 3.66
N VAL A 127 10.49 -1.58 3.88
CA VAL A 127 9.82 -1.58 5.18
C VAL A 127 10.33 -2.76 6.00
N ARG A 128 11.35 -2.51 6.82
CA ARG A 128 11.90 -3.56 7.68
C ARG A 128 11.08 -3.73 8.96
N GLY A 129 11.17 -4.93 9.53
CA GLY A 129 10.72 -5.21 10.89
C GLY A 129 11.35 -4.24 11.89
N MET A 130 10.61 -3.92 12.96
CA MET A 130 11.17 -3.12 14.05
C MET A 130 12.14 -3.97 14.90
N SER A 131 12.91 -3.31 15.76
CA SER A 131 13.72 -4.06 16.73
C SER A 131 12.84 -4.87 17.68
N ASP A 132 13.33 -6.01 18.15
CA ASP A 132 12.60 -6.91 19.06
C ASP A 132 12.00 -6.17 20.26
N GLN A 133 12.78 -5.27 20.86
CA GLN A 133 12.33 -4.47 22.00
C GLN A 133 11.16 -3.53 21.64
N LYS A 134 11.15 -2.94 20.43
CA LYS A 134 10.03 -2.11 19.97
C LYS A 134 8.82 -2.98 19.64
N ALA A 135 9.03 -4.15 19.03
CA ALA A 135 7.98 -5.09 18.66
C ALA A 135 7.24 -5.58 19.90
N LEU A 136 7.99 -5.99 20.93
CA LEU A 136 7.45 -6.39 22.22
C LEU A 136 6.64 -5.29 22.89
N ARG A 137 7.20 -4.07 22.95
CA ARG A 137 6.49 -2.91 23.54
C ARG A 137 5.19 -2.59 22.81
N LEU A 138 5.20 -2.62 21.48
CA LEU A 138 4.00 -2.41 20.67
C LEU A 138 2.97 -3.50 20.94
N PHE A 139 3.40 -4.77 20.92
CA PHE A 139 2.55 -5.92 21.16
C PHE A 139 1.88 -5.86 22.53
N GLN A 140 2.64 -5.68 23.61
CA GLN A 140 2.11 -5.60 24.98
C GLN A 140 1.15 -4.43 25.15
N SER A 141 1.52 -3.25 24.61
CA SER A 141 0.66 -2.06 24.65
C SER A 141 -0.69 -2.29 23.96
N ARG A 142 -0.69 -2.93 22.78
CA ARG A 142 -1.91 -3.15 21.99
C ARG A 142 -2.75 -4.31 22.52
N SER A 143 -2.12 -5.39 22.97
CA SER A 143 -2.78 -6.58 23.53
C SER A 143 -3.34 -6.34 24.94
N GLY A 144 -2.85 -5.31 25.64
CA GLY A 144 -3.23 -5.03 27.03
C GLY A 144 -2.52 -5.94 28.04
N LYS A 145 -1.49 -6.68 27.61
CA LYS A 145 -0.64 -7.48 28.49
C LYS A 145 0.25 -6.59 29.37
N PRO A 146 0.64 -7.06 30.57
CA PRO A 146 1.58 -6.34 31.42
C PRO A 146 2.87 -6.00 30.68
N ARG A 147 3.42 -4.83 30.98
CA ARG A 147 4.69 -4.39 30.40
C ARG A 147 5.84 -5.22 31.01
N SER A 148 6.62 -5.86 30.15
CA SER A 148 7.85 -6.59 30.50
C SER A 148 8.98 -6.19 29.56
N GLU A 149 10.21 -6.20 30.06
CA GLU A 149 11.40 -5.93 29.23
C GLU A 149 11.82 -7.13 28.38
N GLN A 150 11.47 -8.34 28.82
CA GLN A 150 11.74 -9.59 28.11
C GLN A 150 10.43 -10.26 27.69
N PRO A 151 10.38 -10.81 26.46
CA PRO A 151 9.22 -11.57 26.01
C PRO A 151 9.18 -12.92 26.73
N CYS A 152 7.98 -13.47 26.94
CA CYS A 152 7.88 -14.91 27.19
C CYS A 152 8.04 -15.72 25.89
N ASP A 153 8.17 -17.04 25.98
CA ASP A 153 8.39 -17.92 24.82
C ASP A 153 7.33 -17.73 23.72
N GLU A 154 6.05 -17.64 24.10
CA GLU A 154 4.94 -17.43 23.15
C GLU A 154 5.01 -16.06 22.47
N GLU A 155 5.41 -15.02 23.19
CA GLU A 155 5.57 -13.68 22.62
C GLU A 155 6.75 -13.64 21.66
N SER A 156 7.86 -14.26 22.04
CA SER A 156 9.06 -14.37 21.18
C SER A 156 8.74 -15.13 19.89
N GLU A 157 8.05 -16.27 19.99
CA GLU A 157 7.62 -17.06 18.85
C GLU A 157 6.69 -16.25 17.92
N LEU A 158 5.67 -15.60 18.48
CA LEU A 158 4.74 -14.81 17.68
C LEU A 158 5.44 -13.63 17.00
N LEU A 159 6.28 -12.89 17.70
CA LEU A 159 6.97 -11.74 17.13
C LEU A 159 7.93 -12.13 16.00
N ASN A 160 8.58 -13.29 16.11
CA ASN A 160 9.40 -13.86 15.05
C ASN A 160 8.55 -14.26 13.83
N LEU A 161 7.41 -14.94 14.03
CA LEU A 161 6.47 -15.27 12.94
C LEU A 161 5.97 -14.03 12.20
N LEU A 162 5.77 -12.92 12.91
CA LEU A 162 5.32 -11.65 12.33
C LEU A 162 6.48 -10.83 11.76
N GLU A 163 7.70 -11.36 11.74
CA GLU A 163 8.94 -10.70 11.30
C GLU A 163 9.14 -9.30 11.93
N ASN A 164 8.61 -9.11 13.14
CA ASN A 164 8.54 -7.81 13.81
C ASN A 164 7.92 -6.68 12.95
N LEU A 165 7.09 -7.00 11.95
CA LEU A 165 6.47 -6.01 11.09
C LEU A 165 5.45 -5.19 11.89
N PRO A 166 5.56 -3.84 11.94
CA PRO A 166 4.75 -3.02 12.85
C PRO A 166 3.25 -3.23 12.74
N LEU A 167 2.75 -3.35 11.51
CA LEU A 167 1.33 -3.54 11.26
C LEU A 167 0.88 -4.94 11.71
N ALA A 168 1.62 -5.98 11.33
CA ALA A 168 1.33 -7.37 11.68
C ALA A 168 1.31 -7.56 13.21
N VAL A 169 2.29 -6.98 13.91
CA VAL A 169 2.36 -6.96 15.38
C VAL A 169 1.16 -6.24 15.99
N SER A 170 0.83 -5.04 15.51
CA SER A 170 -0.30 -4.27 16.06
C SER A 170 -1.65 -4.95 15.81
N GLN A 171 -1.85 -5.55 14.63
CA GLN A 171 -3.09 -6.24 14.26
C GLN A 171 -3.25 -7.53 15.07
N SER A 172 -2.21 -8.36 15.17
CA SER A 172 -2.21 -9.58 15.97
C SER A 172 -2.52 -9.29 17.44
N ALA A 173 -1.88 -8.26 18.01
CA ALA A 173 -2.13 -7.84 19.38
C ALA A 173 -3.57 -7.35 19.60
N ALA A 174 -4.11 -6.55 18.66
CA ALA A 174 -5.48 -6.07 18.73
C ALA A 174 -6.51 -7.21 18.58
N TYR A 175 -6.24 -8.18 17.72
CA TYR A 175 -7.06 -9.38 17.57
C TYR A 175 -7.09 -10.21 18.85
N ILE A 176 -5.92 -10.54 19.40
CA ILE A 176 -5.79 -11.28 20.67
C ILE A 176 -6.59 -10.60 21.78
N ARG A 177 -6.49 -9.27 21.89
CA ARG A 177 -7.24 -8.48 22.88
C ARG A 177 -8.75 -8.53 22.66
N SER A 178 -9.20 -8.27 21.43
CA SER A 178 -10.64 -8.17 21.12
C SER A 178 -11.35 -9.51 21.23
N THR A 179 -10.68 -10.60 20.88
CA THR A 179 -11.21 -11.97 20.97
C THR A 179 -10.96 -12.65 22.31
N ARG A 180 -10.16 -12.03 23.20
CA ARG A 180 -9.66 -12.63 24.45
C ARG A 180 -8.95 -13.97 24.23
N SER A 181 -8.36 -14.16 23.03
CA SER A 181 -7.57 -15.34 22.69
C SER A 181 -6.24 -15.34 23.46
N THR A 182 -5.61 -16.52 23.57
CA THR A 182 -4.24 -16.61 24.07
C THR A 182 -3.25 -16.43 22.91
N VAL A 183 -2.01 -16.05 23.23
CA VAL A 183 -0.94 -15.91 22.23
C VAL A 183 -0.71 -17.25 21.54
N LYS A 184 -0.64 -18.33 22.33
CA LYS A 184 -0.53 -19.70 21.82
C LYS A 184 -1.65 -20.09 20.86
N LEU A 185 -2.91 -19.82 21.19
CA LEU A 185 -4.02 -20.15 20.30
C LEU A 185 -3.97 -19.34 19.01
N TYR A 186 -3.58 -18.07 19.09
CA TYR A 186 -3.38 -17.24 17.92
C TYR A 186 -2.27 -17.75 17.01
N ILE A 187 -1.14 -18.20 17.57
CA ILE A 187 -0.04 -18.81 16.79
C ILE A 187 -0.53 -20.03 16.01
N VAL A 188 -1.34 -20.90 16.63
CA VAL A 188 -1.91 -22.08 15.95
C VAL A 188 -2.76 -21.65 14.76
N MET A 189 -3.69 -20.71 14.95
CA MET A 189 -4.56 -20.21 13.87
C MET A 189 -3.74 -19.54 12.75
N LEU A 190 -2.72 -18.77 13.10
CA LEU A 190 -1.85 -18.10 12.14
C LEU A 190 -1.13 -19.10 11.23
N LYS A 191 -0.54 -20.14 11.83
CA LYS A 191 0.16 -21.20 11.08
C LYS A 191 -0.78 -22.03 10.21
N GLU A 192 -2.01 -22.26 10.64
CA GLU A 192 -3.03 -22.94 9.82
C GLU A 192 -3.42 -22.10 8.61
N SER A 193 -3.48 -20.77 8.73
CA SER A 193 -3.83 -19.87 7.64
C SER A 193 -2.73 -19.62 6.60
N GLU A 194 -1.47 -19.97 6.90
CA GLU A 194 -0.34 -19.87 5.96
C GLU A 194 -0.16 -21.12 5.08
N ILE A 195 -0.93 -22.18 5.34
CA ILE A 195 -0.85 -23.47 4.63
C ILE A 195 -1.86 -23.53 3.45
N ASP A 196 -2.80 -22.59 3.39
CA ASP A 196 -3.78 -22.42 2.30
C ASP A 196 -3.44 -21.21 1.41
#